data_AF-A0A529LY72-F1
#
_entry.id   AF-A0A529LY72-F1
#
_cell.length_a   1.000
_cell.length_b   1.000
_cell.length_c   1.000
_cell.angle_alpha   90.00
_cell.angle_beta   90.00
_cell.angle_gamma   90.00
#
_symmetry.space_group_name_H-M   'P 1'
#
loop_
_entity.id
_entity.type
_entity.pdbx_description
1 polymer ?
#
loop_
_entity_poly.entity_id
_entity_poly.type
_entity_poly.pdbx_seq_one_letter_code
_entity_poly.pdbx_strand_id
1 'polypeptide(L)'
;SLSRPIIASLVVNHARSINSRLVLHTANLSQNSLPRLNNSIKRSGFSGNFGSPYECSVISRQQKTSDLSKCGATFVADRTWSADENLWCREFESGPLEDPENFSIPEEAFAWTRHIPAEQPVEIKLGFADGSLVSIDDRDVALVDAIPFLNNTVGKFGHGRFVGLEHITTGQKVLEVREAPAAAIIFDALRHLETASLDVASIVLKQGLEQAWSQEAVSGAWGSTIHQMCERAIASALEGVSGSVSYIVDHTRFL
;
A
#
# COMPACT_ATOMS: atom_id res chain seq x y z
N SER A 1 1.34 4.70 1.06
CA SER A 1 1.79 5.19 2.39
C SER A 1 3.01 4.47 2.97
N LEU A 2 3.07 3.13 2.92
CA LEU A 2 4.10 2.34 3.62
C LEU A 2 5.52 2.44 3.04
N SER A 3 5.66 2.58 1.72
CA SER A 3 6.96 2.59 1.04
C SER A 3 7.72 3.92 1.17
N ARG A 4 7.01 5.04 1.25
CA ARG A 4 7.60 6.40 1.23
C ARG A 4 8.56 6.65 2.41
N PRO A 5 8.23 6.26 3.67
CA PRO A 5 9.18 6.35 4.78
C PRO A 5 10.47 5.54 4.57
N ILE A 6 10.37 4.36 3.98
CA ILE A 6 11.53 3.50 3.68
C ILE A 6 12.40 4.16 2.61
N ILE A 7 11.79 4.61 1.51
CA ILE A 7 12.49 5.33 0.42
C ILE A 7 13.21 6.55 0.98
N ALA A 8 12.53 7.37 1.78
CA ALA A 8 13.12 8.56 2.39
C ALA A 8 14.34 8.22 3.26
N SER A 9 14.24 7.19 4.11
CA SER A 9 15.36 6.73 4.95
C SER A 9 16.57 6.30 4.12
N LEU A 10 16.35 5.49 3.08
CA LEU A 10 17.41 5.02 2.18
C LEU A 10 18.08 6.19 1.43
N VAL A 11 17.28 7.10 0.89
CA VAL A 11 17.77 8.30 0.18
C VAL A 11 18.58 9.19 1.12
N VAL A 12 18.11 9.42 2.35
CA VAL A 12 18.82 10.25 3.34
C VAL A 12 20.13 9.59 3.76
N ASN A 13 20.16 8.28 3.96
CA ASN A 13 21.39 7.55 4.28
C ASN A 13 22.40 7.63 3.12
N HIS A 14 21.95 7.47 1.88
CA HIS A 14 22.81 7.64 0.72
C HIS A 14 23.31 9.09 0.58
N ALA A 15 22.43 10.08 0.74
CA ALA A 15 22.78 11.50 0.69
C ALA A 15 23.88 11.86 1.70
N ARG A 16 23.82 11.30 2.92
CA ARG A 16 24.89 11.44 3.92
C ARG A 16 26.20 10.84 3.45
N SER A 17 26.18 9.64 2.86
CA SER A 17 27.38 8.96 2.38
C SER A 17 28.14 9.73 1.31
N ILE A 18 27.45 10.56 0.52
CA ILE A 18 28.04 11.39 -0.53
C ILE A 18 28.14 12.88 -0.15
N ASN A 19 27.90 13.23 1.12
CA ASN A 19 27.88 14.60 1.61
C ASN A 19 26.94 15.55 0.83
N SER A 20 25.83 15.03 0.31
CA SER A 20 24.85 15.84 -0.41
C SER A 20 24.20 16.87 0.52
N ARG A 21 23.98 18.07 -0.03
CA ARG A 21 23.28 19.19 0.64
C ARG A 21 21.85 19.37 0.12
N LEU A 22 21.44 18.58 -0.86
CA LEU A 22 20.14 18.69 -1.52
C LEU A 22 19.54 17.32 -1.80
N VAL A 23 18.28 17.12 -1.43
CA VAL A 23 17.47 15.95 -1.81
C VAL A 23 16.21 16.44 -2.51
N LEU A 24 16.01 16.01 -3.76
CA LEU A 24 14.81 16.34 -4.53
C LEU A 24 13.96 15.10 -4.78
N HIS A 25 12.65 15.28 -4.80
CA HIS A 25 11.70 14.28 -5.30
C HIS A 25 10.65 14.94 -6.20
N THR A 26 9.82 14.13 -6.86
CA THR A 26 8.90 14.60 -7.91
C THR A 26 7.43 14.66 -7.49
N ALA A 27 7.09 14.27 -6.26
CA ALA A 27 5.72 14.37 -5.76
C ALA A 27 5.20 15.82 -5.77
N ASN A 28 3.93 16.02 -6.11
CA ASN A 28 3.29 17.34 -6.23
C ASN A 28 2.18 17.54 -5.15
N LEU A 29 1.55 18.72 -5.12
CA LEU A 29 0.49 19.06 -4.15
C LEU A 29 -0.80 18.23 -4.29
N SER A 30 -1.05 17.61 -5.44
CA SER A 30 -2.23 16.78 -5.66
C SER A 30 -2.02 15.33 -5.20
N GLN A 31 -0.91 15.04 -4.51
CA GLN A 31 -0.55 13.68 -4.11
C GLN A 31 -0.13 13.67 -2.64
N ASN A 32 -0.67 12.72 -1.88
CA ASN A 32 -0.22 12.50 -0.51
C ASN A 32 1.25 12.03 -0.43
N SER A 33 1.87 11.65 -1.54
CA SER A 33 3.32 11.38 -1.60
C SER A 33 4.18 12.58 -1.20
N LEU A 34 3.72 13.83 -1.43
CA LEU A 34 4.47 15.03 -1.06
C LEU A 34 4.67 15.15 0.46
N PRO A 35 3.61 15.21 1.30
CA PRO A 35 3.79 15.25 2.75
C PRO A 35 4.47 13.98 3.28
N ARG A 36 4.18 12.79 2.73
CA ARG A 36 4.83 11.53 3.11
C ARG A 36 6.35 11.57 2.97
N LEU A 37 6.86 12.05 1.83
CA LEU A 37 8.29 12.14 1.56
C LEU A 37 8.94 13.25 2.40
N ASN A 38 8.38 14.46 2.38
CA ASN A 38 8.94 15.60 3.12
C ASN A 38 9.05 15.32 4.62
N ASN A 39 7.97 14.82 5.23
CA ASN A 39 7.96 14.52 6.66
C ASN A 39 8.92 13.37 7.00
N SER A 40 9.01 12.35 6.15
CA SER A 40 9.92 11.22 6.37
C SER A 40 11.39 11.62 6.21
N ILE A 41 11.74 12.46 5.23
CA ILE A 41 13.09 13.01 5.06
C ILE A 41 13.48 13.85 6.29
N LYS A 42 12.57 14.74 6.73
CA LYS A 42 12.75 15.56 7.94
C LYS A 42 12.97 14.69 9.17
N ARG A 43 12.12 13.68 9.39
CA ARG A 43 12.21 12.76 10.52
C ARG A 43 13.48 11.91 10.49
N SER A 44 13.96 11.57 9.29
CA SER A 44 15.23 10.86 9.11
C SER A 44 16.44 11.72 9.48
N GLY A 45 16.27 13.01 9.77
CA GLY A 45 17.32 13.90 10.25
C GLY A 45 18.24 14.41 9.15
N PHE A 46 17.73 14.61 7.93
CA PHE A 46 18.52 15.22 6.87
C PHE A 46 18.75 16.72 7.16
N SER A 47 20.00 17.14 7.17
CA SER A 47 20.39 18.51 7.52
C SER A 47 20.51 19.46 6.32
N GLY A 48 20.40 18.93 5.09
CA GLY A 48 20.41 19.72 3.85
C GLY A 48 19.02 20.21 3.47
N ASN A 49 18.95 20.90 2.33
CA ASN A 49 17.69 21.31 1.73
C ASN A 49 16.99 20.10 1.11
N PHE A 50 15.68 19.99 1.26
CA PHE A 50 14.92 18.93 0.61
C PHE A 50 13.54 19.42 0.16
N GLY A 51 12.95 18.72 -0.80
CA GLY A 51 11.57 18.97 -1.22
C GLY A 51 11.30 18.59 -2.67
N SER A 52 10.26 19.19 -3.22
CA SER A 52 9.86 19.02 -4.61
C SER A 52 9.81 20.36 -5.34
N PRO A 53 10.37 20.46 -6.56
CA PRO A 53 10.17 21.64 -7.39
C PRO A 53 8.70 21.80 -7.84
N TYR A 54 7.88 20.76 -7.68
CA TYR A 54 6.47 20.74 -8.07
C TYR A 54 5.51 21.10 -6.95
N GLU A 55 6.02 21.63 -5.83
CA GLU A 55 5.17 22.17 -4.76
C GLU A 55 4.47 23.46 -5.21
N CYS A 56 5.15 24.33 -5.96
CA CYS A 56 4.60 25.61 -6.40
C CYS A 56 4.28 25.70 -7.90
N SER A 57 4.63 24.67 -8.69
CA SER A 57 4.47 24.69 -10.14
C SER A 57 4.09 23.31 -10.68
N VAL A 58 2.94 23.23 -11.34
CA VAL A 58 2.51 22.03 -12.06
C VAL A 58 2.89 22.18 -13.53
N ILE A 59 3.97 21.53 -13.95
CA ILE A 59 4.32 21.43 -15.37
C ILE A 59 3.46 20.34 -15.99
N SER A 60 2.65 20.69 -16.99
CA SER A 60 1.76 19.74 -17.67
C SER A 60 2.55 18.66 -18.41
N ARG A 61 1.93 17.49 -18.63
CA ARG A 61 2.55 16.41 -19.40
C ARG A 61 2.91 16.85 -20.81
N GLN A 62 2.04 17.62 -21.46
CA GLN A 62 2.29 18.19 -22.80
C GLN A 62 3.52 19.10 -22.80
N GLN A 63 3.65 19.98 -21.79
CA GLN A 63 4.80 20.86 -21.67
C GLN A 63 6.09 20.05 -21.44
N LYS A 64 6.07 19.05 -20.55
CA LYS A 64 7.21 18.13 -20.34
C LYS A 64 7.63 17.45 -21.64
N THR A 65 6.67 16.91 -22.39
CA THR A 65 6.96 16.26 -23.68
C THR A 65 7.56 17.23 -24.70
N SER A 66 7.04 18.45 -24.78
CA SER A 66 7.55 19.51 -25.68
C SER A 66 8.97 19.95 -25.30
N ASP A 67 9.27 20.10 -24.01
CA ASP A 67 10.59 20.52 -23.56
C ASP A 67 11.62 19.40 -23.68
N LEU A 68 11.23 18.15 -23.42
CA LEU A 68 12.12 16.99 -23.58
C LEU A 68 12.41 16.71 -25.07
N SER A 69 11.45 16.90 -25.96
CA SER A 69 11.65 16.69 -27.41
C SER A 69 12.63 17.71 -28.00
N LYS A 70 12.62 18.97 -27.53
CA LYS A 70 13.63 19.98 -27.89
C LYS A 70 15.06 19.56 -27.55
N CYS A 71 15.22 18.74 -26.50
CA CYS A 71 16.51 18.20 -26.06
C CYS A 71 16.81 16.81 -26.68
N GLY A 72 16.02 16.33 -27.65
CA GLY A 72 16.23 15.05 -28.31
C GLY A 72 15.68 13.83 -27.56
N ALA A 73 14.93 14.02 -26.47
CA ALA A 73 14.31 12.94 -25.71
C ALA A 73 12.83 12.80 -26.08
N THR A 74 12.52 11.81 -26.94
CA THR A 74 11.15 11.54 -27.39
C THR A 74 10.53 10.43 -26.54
N PHE A 75 9.37 10.70 -25.94
CA PHE A 75 8.61 9.73 -25.15
C PHE A 75 7.25 9.49 -25.80
N VAL A 76 6.91 8.23 -26.05
CA VAL A 76 5.56 7.83 -26.47
C VAL A 76 4.69 7.71 -25.22
N ALA A 77 3.58 8.45 -25.19
CA ALA A 77 2.69 8.52 -24.03
C ALA A 77 1.53 7.51 -24.14
N ASP A 78 1.82 6.21 -24.07
CA ASP A 78 0.80 5.16 -24.17
C ASP A 78 0.31 4.65 -22.79
N ARG A 79 0.26 5.52 -21.77
CA ARG A 79 -0.29 5.12 -20.46
C ARG A 79 -1.72 5.63 -20.29
N THR A 80 -2.66 4.68 -20.33
CA THR A 80 -4.08 4.90 -20.04
C THR A 80 -4.34 5.19 -18.56
N TRP A 81 -3.47 4.67 -17.67
CA TRP A 81 -3.63 4.72 -16.22
C TRP A 81 -2.40 5.31 -15.53
N SER A 82 -2.62 6.08 -14.47
CA SER A 82 -1.60 6.38 -13.47
C SER A 82 -1.61 5.22 -12.48
N ALA A 83 -0.50 4.50 -12.36
CA ALA A 83 -0.39 3.31 -11.52
C ALA A 83 0.91 3.32 -10.72
N ASP A 84 0.85 2.80 -9.50
CA ASP A 84 1.99 2.56 -8.61
C ASP A 84 1.89 1.13 -8.07
N GLU A 85 3.01 0.45 -7.92
CA GLU A 85 3.03 -0.90 -7.36
C GLU A 85 4.30 -1.16 -6.55
N ASN A 86 4.16 -1.98 -5.54
CA ASN A 86 5.26 -2.53 -4.74
C ASN A 86 4.94 -4.00 -4.43
N LEU A 87 5.61 -4.63 -3.47
CA LEU A 87 5.33 -6.03 -3.12
C LEU A 87 3.90 -6.23 -2.55
N TRP A 88 3.40 -5.25 -1.80
CA TRP A 88 2.20 -5.38 -0.97
C TRP A 88 0.90 -5.04 -1.70
N CYS A 89 0.95 -4.06 -2.60
CA CYS A 89 -0.24 -3.53 -3.27
C CYS A 89 0.15 -2.91 -4.61
N ARG A 90 -0.71 -3.11 -5.59
CA ARG A 90 -0.78 -2.31 -6.82
C ARG A 90 -1.99 -1.40 -6.76
N GLU A 91 -1.81 -0.13 -7.11
CA GLU A 91 -2.88 0.87 -7.14
C GLU A 91 -2.91 1.61 -8.46
N PHE A 92 -4.10 2.02 -8.89
CA PHE A 92 -4.28 2.85 -10.06
C PHE A 92 -5.47 3.82 -9.91
N GLU A 93 -5.34 4.95 -10.60
CA GLU A 93 -6.28 6.08 -10.54
C GLU A 93 -6.61 6.61 -11.95
N SER A 94 -7.53 7.58 -12.02
CA SER A 94 -8.03 8.25 -13.24
C SER A 94 -8.92 7.37 -14.15
N GLY A 95 -9.50 7.99 -15.18
CA GLY A 95 -10.35 7.33 -16.18
C GLY A 95 -11.76 7.02 -15.66
N PRO A 96 -12.29 5.78 -15.75
CA PRO A 96 -13.64 5.41 -15.32
C PRO A 96 -13.95 5.68 -13.84
N LEU A 97 -12.93 5.93 -13.02
CA LEU A 97 -13.09 6.26 -11.61
C LEU A 97 -13.67 7.66 -11.37
N GLU A 98 -13.64 8.52 -12.40
CA GLU A 98 -14.15 9.90 -12.33
C GLU A 98 -15.65 9.99 -12.70
N ASP A 99 -16.25 8.94 -13.26
CA ASP A 99 -17.67 8.88 -13.61
C ASP A 99 -18.44 7.98 -12.63
N PRO A 100 -19.15 8.56 -11.64
CA PRO A 100 -19.91 7.77 -10.68
C PRO A 100 -21.16 7.10 -11.28
N GLU A 101 -21.69 7.58 -12.41
CA GLU A 101 -22.88 7.00 -13.04
C GLU A 101 -22.53 5.78 -13.89
N ASN A 102 -21.35 5.79 -14.54
CA ASN A 102 -20.83 4.66 -15.32
C ASN A 102 -19.60 4.02 -14.66
N PHE A 103 -19.65 3.83 -13.33
CA PHE A 103 -18.54 3.25 -12.57
C PHE A 103 -18.35 1.76 -12.92
N SER A 104 -17.48 1.50 -13.89
CA SER A 104 -17.06 0.15 -14.29
C SER A 104 -15.57 0.17 -14.61
N ILE A 105 -14.83 -0.75 -13.99
CA ILE A 105 -13.40 -0.88 -14.20
C ILE A 105 -13.17 -2.03 -15.19
N PRO A 106 -12.56 -1.76 -16.35
CA PRO A 106 -12.35 -2.80 -17.34
C PRO A 106 -11.35 -3.85 -16.83
N GLU A 107 -11.54 -5.13 -17.21
CA GLU A 107 -10.75 -6.25 -16.67
C GLU A 107 -9.25 -6.09 -16.98
N GLU A 108 -8.90 -5.48 -18.12
CA GLU A 108 -7.52 -5.19 -18.52
C GLU A 108 -6.80 -4.15 -17.62
N ALA A 109 -7.53 -3.43 -16.76
CA ALA A 109 -6.91 -2.55 -15.77
C ALA A 109 -6.29 -3.32 -14.59
N PHE A 110 -6.75 -4.56 -14.36
CA PHE A 110 -6.26 -5.45 -13.32
C PHE A 110 -5.10 -6.31 -13.84
N ALA A 111 -3.97 -6.27 -13.15
CA ALA A 111 -2.76 -6.99 -13.54
C ALA A 111 -2.43 -8.15 -12.60
N TRP A 112 -2.77 -8.02 -11.32
CA TRP A 112 -2.47 -9.00 -10.28
C TRP A 112 -3.62 -9.96 -10.03
N THR A 113 -4.83 -9.54 -10.37
CA THR A 113 -6.07 -10.27 -10.14
C THR A 113 -6.74 -10.58 -11.46
N ARG A 114 -7.26 -11.80 -11.60
CA ARG A 114 -7.98 -12.22 -12.81
C ARG A 114 -9.21 -13.02 -12.46
N HIS A 115 -10.23 -12.89 -13.28
CA HIS A 115 -11.38 -13.80 -13.26
C HIS A 115 -11.18 -14.93 -14.29
N ILE A 116 -10.51 -16.04 -13.91
CA ILE A 116 -10.25 -17.20 -14.79
C ILE A 116 -11.26 -18.33 -14.51
N PRO A 117 -12.34 -18.53 -15.27
CA PRO A 117 -13.49 -19.37 -14.85
C PRO A 117 -13.23 -20.87 -14.64
N ALA A 118 -12.05 -21.39 -14.97
CA ALA A 118 -11.72 -22.82 -14.97
C ALA A 118 -10.63 -23.22 -13.96
N GLU A 119 -10.21 -22.30 -13.09
CA GLU A 119 -9.17 -22.58 -12.10
C GLU A 119 -9.72 -23.48 -10.98
N GLN A 120 -9.02 -24.57 -10.66
CA GLN A 120 -9.42 -25.47 -9.58
C GLN A 120 -9.18 -24.81 -8.21
N PRO A 121 -10.07 -25.00 -7.22
CA PRO A 121 -9.87 -24.47 -5.88
C PRO A 121 -8.53 -24.89 -5.28
N VAL A 122 -7.93 -24.00 -4.49
CA VAL A 122 -6.66 -24.25 -3.79
C VAL A 122 -6.92 -24.30 -2.29
N GLU A 123 -6.49 -25.37 -1.64
CA GLU A 123 -6.39 -25.41 -0.19
C GLU A 123 -5.10 -24.72 0.26
N ILE A 124 -5.21 -23.85 1.25
CA ILE A 124 -4.05 -23.18 1.85
C ILE A 124 -4.24 -23.02 3.36
N LYS A 125 -3.18 -23.25 4.13
CA LYS A 125 -3.14 -23.03 5.57
C LYS A 125 -2.14 -21.93 5.91
N LEU A 126 -2.61 -20.89 6.57
CA LEU A 126 -1.78 -19.78 7.06
C LEU A 126 -1.53 -19.93 8.55
N GLY A 127 -0.25 -19.95 8.96
CA GLY A 127 0.15 -20.02 10.37
C GLY A 127 0.71 -18.70 10.88
N PHE A 128 0.34 -18.35 12.12
CA PHE A 128 0.66 -17.08 12.74
C PHE A 128 1.32 -17.29 14.11
N ALA A 129 2.27 -16.40 14.43
CA ALA A 129 2.84 -16.24 15.76
C ALA A 129 2.81 -14.75 16.13
N ASP A 130 2.22 -14.43 17.27
CA ASP A 130 2.05 -13.06 17.78
C ASP A 130 1.52 -12.08 16.70
N GLY A 131 0.48 -12.51 15.98
CA GLY A 131 -0.17 -11.76 14.90
C GLY A 131 0.62 -11.68 13.59
N SER A 132 1.84 -12.23 13.51
CA SER A 132 2.67 -12.25 12.31
C SER A 132 2.52 -13.56 11.54
N LEU A 133 2.35 -13.50 10.23
CA LEU A 133 2.39 -14.69 9.36
C LEU A 133 3.80 -15.30 9.40
N VAL A 134 3.90 -16.57 9.79
CA VAL A 134 5.18 -17.29 9.93
C VAL A 134 5.27 -18.55 9.07
N SER A 135 4.14 -19.12 8.64
CA SER A 135 4.14 -20.35 7.84
C SER A 135 2.99 -20.40 6.82
N ILE A 136 3.23 -21.11 5.71
CA ILE A 136 2.19 -21.51 4.75
C ILE A 136 2.27 -23.02 4.57
N ASP A 137 1.14 -23.72 4.69
CA ASP A 137 1.03 -25.18 4.58
C ASP A 137 2.04 -25.91 5.47
N ASP A 138 2.10 -25.47 6.73
CA ASP A 138 3.01 -26.00 7.77
C ASP A 138 4.51 -25.86 7.45
N ARG A 139 4.87 -25.01 6.48
CA ARG A 139 6.26 -24.66 6.17
C ARG A 139 6.56 -23.22 6.54
N ASP A 140 7.62 -23.02 7.31
CA ASP A 140 8.11 -21.69 7.67
C ASP A 140 8.40 -20.87 6.41
N VAL A 141 7.98 -19.60 6.44
CA VAL A 141 8.12 -18.68 5.31
C VAL A 141 8.43 -17.28 5.81
N ALA A 142 9.38 -16.61 5.16
CA ALA A 142 9.58 -15.19 5.40
C ALA A 142 8.45 -14.39 4.74
N LEU A 143 7.96 -13.33 5.40
CA LEU A 143 6.86 -12.52 4.86
C LEU A 143 7.15 -11.99 3.45
N VAL A 144 8.41 -11.65 3.14
CA VAL A 144 8.84 -11.18 1.82
C VAL A 144 8.62 -12.22 0.70
N ASP A 145 8.69 -13.52 1.04
CA ASP A 145 8.45 -14.63 0.12
C ASP A 145 6.98 -15.05 0.11
N ALA A 146 6.31 -14.95 1.25
CA ALA A 146 4.89 -15.25 1.41
C ALA A 146 4.00 -14.31 0.58
N ILE A 147 4.29 -13.00 0.59
CA ILE A 147 3.47 -12.01 -0.12
C ILE A 147 3.35 -12.29 -1.63
N PRO A 148 4.44 -12.44 -2.41
CA PRO A 148 4.31 -12.68 -3.85
C PRO A 148 3.66 -14.03 -4.16
N PHE A 149 3.92 -15.05 -3.34
CA PHE A 149 3.23 -16.34 -3.44
C PHE A 149 1.71 -16.17 -3.25
N LEU A 150 1.28 -15.52 -2.18
CA LEU A 150 -0.14 -15.30 -1.88
C LEU A 150 -0.80 -14.35 -2.89
N ASN A 151 -0.09 -13.33 -3.37
CA ASN A 151 -0.58 -12.46 -4.44
C ASN A 151 -0.97 -13.27 -5.68
N ASN A 152 -0.12 -14.22 -6.09
CA ASN A 152 -0.42 -15.09 -7.22
C ASN A 152 -1.52 -16.12 -6.90
N THR A 153 -1.40 -16.82 -5.77
CA THR A 153 -2.32 -17.90 -5.38
C THR A 153 -3.74 -17.41 -5.16
N VAL A 154 -3.92 -16.23 -4.56
CA VAL A 154 -5.23 -15.63 -4.28
C VAL A 154 -5.70 -14.75 -5.46
N GLY A 155 -4.78 -14.00 -6.07
CA GLY A 155 -5.10 -13.09 -7.17
C GLY A 155 -5.61 -13.80 -8.43
N LYS A 156 -5.14 -15.03 -8.72
CA LYS A 156 -5.65 -15.81 -9.86
C LYS A 156 -7.15 -16.14 -9.78
N PHE A 157 -7.75 -16.01 -8.61
CA PHE A 157 -9.20 -16.17 -8.40
C PHE A 157 -9.98 -14.86 -8.42
N GLY A 158 -9.31 -13.71 -8.53
CA GLY A 158 -9.93 -12.38 -8.61
C GLY A 158 -10.02 -11.65 -7.27
N HIS A 159 -9.51 -12.25 -6.19
CA HIS A 159 -9.59 -11.71 -4.83
C HIS A 159 -8.58 -10.59 -4.57
N GLY A 160 -8.94 -9.68 -3.66
CA GLY A 160 -8.09 -8.58 -3.24
C GLY A 160 -8.22 -7.30 -4.08
N ARG A 161 -9.34 -7.14 -4.80
CA ARG A 161 -9.71 -5.87 -5.46
C ARG A 161 -10.44 -4.97 -4.47
N PHE A 162 -9.99 -3.73 -4.31
CA PHE A 162 -10.60 -2.74 -3.43
C PHE A 162 -10.75 -1.40 -4.15
N VAL A 163 -11.84 -0.69 -3.87
CA VAL A 163 -12.03 0.70 -4.27
C VAL A 163 -12.03 1.53 -3.00
N GLY A 164 -11.09 2.47 -2.89
CA GLY A 164 -10.90 3.27 -1.68
C GLY A 164 -10.91 4.75 -2.00
N LEU A 165 -11.49 5.53 -1.07
CA LEU A 165 -11.38 6.98 -1.09
C LEU A 165 -10.11 7.40 -0.37
N GLU A 166 -9.21 8.06 -1.10
CA GLU A 166 -8.10 8.78 -0.51
C GLU A 166 -8.44 10.28 -0.43
N HIS A 167 -8.25 10.88 0.75
CA HIS A 167 -8.37 12.32 0.90
C HIS A 167 -6.97 12.93 0.84
N ILE A 168 -6.83 13.98 0.05
CA ILE A 168 -5.61 14.77 -0.03
C ILE A 168 -5.71 15.87 1.03
N THR A 169 -4.57 16.30 1.59
CA THR A 169 -4.51 17.39 2.58
C THR A 169 -5.15 18.70 2.08
N THR A 170 -5.29 18.89 0.77
CA THR A 170 -5.99 20.01 0.13
C THR A 170 -7.52 19.90 0.17
N GLY A 171 -8.07 18.83 0.74
CA GLY A 171 -9.51 18.54 0.78
C GLY A 171 -10.05 17.85 -0.48
N GLN A 172 -9.19 17.60 -1.48
CA GLN A 172 -9.56 16.86 -2.67
C GLN A 172 -9.75 15.37 -2.36
N LYS A 173 -10.68 14.75 -3.08
CA LYS A 173 -11.01 13.33 -3.01
C LYS A 173 -10.46 12.66 -4.25
N VAL A 174 -9.74 11.56 -4.06
CA VAL A 174 -9.29 10.70 -5.16
C VAL A 174 -9.84 9.31 -4.92
N LEU A 175 -10.49 8.78 -5.94
CA LEU A 175 -10.92 7.39 -5.94
C LEU A 175 -9.79 6.54 -6.53
N GLU A 176 -9.32 5.56 -5.77
CA GLU A 176 -8.24 4.68 -6.18
C GLU A 176 -8.68 3.23 -6.13
N VAL A 177 -8.30 2.47 -7.16
CA VAL A 177 -8.48 1.03 -7.20
C VAL A 177 -7.19 0.36 -6.78
N ARG A 178 -7.30 -0.70 -5.98
CA ARG A 178 -6.18 -1.45 -5.44
C ARG A 178 -6.32 -2.93 -5.69
N GLU A 179 -5.19 -3.56 -5.97
CA GLU A 179 -5.01 -5.01 -5.99
C GLU A 179 -4.03 -5.37 -4.86
N ALA A 180 -4.53 -6.06 -3.83
CA ALA A 180 -3.75 -6.54 -2.70
C ALA A 180 -4.20 -7.95 -2.25
N PRO A 181 -4.03 -9.00 -3.08
CA PRO A 181 -4.56 -10.34 -2.78
C PRO A 181 -3.92 -10.97 -1.54
N ALA A 182 -2.61 -10.84 -1.34
CA ALA A 182 -1.95 -11.32 -0.13
C ALA A 182 -2.46 -10.60 1.12
N ALA A 183 -2.60 -9.27 1.06
CA ALA A 183 -3.13 -8.51 2.18
C ALA A 183 -4.55 -8.98 2.55
N ALA A 184 -5.40 -9.24 1.55
CA ALA A 184 -6.78 -9.69 1.77
C ALA A 184 -6.84 -10.98 2.59
N ILE A 185 -6.13 -12.03 2.19
CA ILE A 185 -6.17 -13.31 2.89
C ILE A 185 -5.42 -13.27 4.24
N ILE A 186 -4.31 -12.54 4.32
CA ILE A 186 -3.53 -12.44 5.57
C ILE A 186 -4.34 -11.73 6.65
N PHE A 187 -4.98 -10.60 6.31
CA PHE A 187 -5.79 -9.88 7.28
C PHE A 187 -7.05 -10.64 7.67
N ASP A 188 -7.71 -11.34 6.73
CA ASP A 188 -8.86 -12.18 7.08
C ASP A 188 -8.49 -13.28 8.09
N ALA A 189 -7.37 -13.97 7.86
CA ALA A 189 -6.87 -15.01 8.74
C ALA A 189 -6.52 -14.47 10.12
N LEU A 190 -5.85 -13.31 10.16
CA LEU A 190 -5.53 -12.64 11.40
C LEU A 190 -6.80 -12.26 12.18
N ARG A 191 -7.85 -11.75 11.50
CA ARG A 191 -9.13 -11.42 12.15
C ARG A 191 -9.85 -12.65 12.71
N HIS A 192 -9.77 -13.79 12.02
CA HIS A 192 -10.28 -15.05 12.56
C HIS A 192 -9.57 -15.44 13.85
N LEU A 193 -8.23 -15.36 13.89
CA LEU A 193 -7.47 -15.67 15.10
C LEU A 193 -7.74 -14.67 16.23
N GLU A 194 -7.83 -13.37 15.92
CA GLU A 194 -8.22 -12.34 16.88
C GLU A 194 -9.60 -12.64 17.50
N THR A 195 -10.57 -13.03 16.69
CA THR A 195 -11.93 -13.36 17.16
C THR A 195 -11.94 -14.57 18.09
N ALA A 196 -11.04 -15.53 17.87
CA ALA A 196 -10.90 -16.71 18.72
C ALA A 196 -10.09 -16.45 20.01
N SER A 197 -9.23 -15.43 20.02
CA SER A 197 -8.18 -15.26 21.06
C SER A 197 -8.38 -14.03 21.94
N LEU A 198 -9.05 -13.00 21.42
CA LEU A 198 -9.21 -11.71 22.11
C LEU A 198 -10.64 -11.52 22.59
N ASP A 199 -10.80 -10.80 23.70
CA ASP A 199 -12.11 -10.36 24.14
C ASP A 199 -12.66 -9.25 23.22
N VAL A 200 -13.98 -9.08 23.23
CA VAL A 200 -14.68 -8.13 22.36
C VAL A 200 -14.21 -6.69 22.60
N ALA A 201 -13.93 -6.29 23.84
CA ALA A 201 -13.51 -4.91 24.13
C ALA A 201 -12.11 -4.63 23.56
N SER A 202 -11.20 -5.61 23.65
CA SER A 202 -9.88 -5.54 23.02
C SER A 202 -9.97 -5.43 21.50
N ILE A 203 -10.84 -6.20 20.84
CA ILE A 203 -11.06 -6.12 19.38
C ILE A 203 -11.57 -4.72 18.98
N VAL A 204 -12.61 -4.22 19.65
CA VAL A 204 -13.20 -2.91 19.35
C VAL A 204 -12.19 -1.77 19.55
N LEU A 205 -11.42 -1.80 20.64
CA LEU A 205 -10.38 -0.81 20.88
C LEU A 205 -9.29 -0.86 19.80
N LYS A 206 -8.81 -2.06 19.48
CA LYS A 206 -7.77 -2.28 18.45
C LYS A 206 -8.21 -1.74 17.09
N GLN A 207 -9.45 -1.96 16.67
CA GLN A 207 -9.99 -1.41 15.42
C GLN A 207 -9.93 0.12 15.38
N GLY A 208 -10.25 0.80 16.50
CA GLY A 208 -10.10 2.25 16.60
C GLY A 208 -8.65 2.71 16.47
N LEU A 209 -7.72 1.97 17.08
CA LEU A 209 -6.27 2.26 17.00
C LEU A 209 -5.72 2.04 15.58
N GLU A 210 -6.16 0.99 14.88
CA GLU A 210 -5.77 0.72 13.49
C GLU A 210 -6.25 1.81 12.54
N GLN A 211 -7.44 2.35 12.78
CA GLN A 211 -7.95 3.48 12.02
C GLN A 211 -7.08 4.73 12.24
N ALA A 212 -6.74 5.05 13.48
CA ALA A 212 -5.86 6.17 13.81
C ALA A 212 -4.45 5.97 13.23
N TRP A 213 -3.90 4.76 13.32
CA TRP A 213 -2.61 4.40 12.72
C TRP A 213 -2.62 4.62 11.20
N SER A 214 -3.68 4.16 10.53
CA SER A 214 -3.85 4.30 9.09
C SER A 214 -3.96 5.77 8.66
N GLN A 215 -4.67 6.59 9.44
CA GLN A 215 -4.77 8.04 9.20
C GLN A 215 -3.41 8.72 9.28
N GLU A 216 -2.58 8.41 10.28
CA GLU A 216 -1.22 8.94 10.39
C GLU A 216 -0.33 8.51 9.21
N ALA A 217 -0.45 7.26 8.76
CA ALA A 217 0.29 6.76 7.60
C ALA A 217 -0.15 7.48 6.31
N VAL A 218 -1.46 7.65 6.10
CA VAL A 218 -2.02 8.31 4.91
C VAL A 218 -1.65 9.79 4.86
N SER A 219 -1.73 10.50 5.98
CA SER A 219 -1.41 11.93 6.08
C SER A 219 0.09 12.24 5.98
N GLY A 220 0.94 11.22 5.94
CA GLY A 220 2.40 11.38 5.92
C GLY A 220 2.99 11.69 7.29
N ALA A 221 2.26 11.40 8.37
CA ALA A 221 2.72 11.51 9.76
C ALA A 221 3.38 10.22 10.27
N TRP A 222 3.84 9.33 9.38
CA TRP A 222 4.54 8.09 9.74
C TRP A 222 5.62 8.31 10.81
N GLY A 223 5.60 7.48 11.85
CA GLY A 223 6.52 7.58 12.98
C GLY A 223 6.25 8.73 13.96
N SER A 224 5.15 9.47 13.84
CA SER A 224 4.72 10.45 14.85
C SER A 224 4.52 9.80 16.23
N THR A 225 4.33 10.62 17.26
CA THR A 225 3.98 10.12 18.60
C THR A 225 2.68 9.31 18.55
N ILE A 226 1.66 9.79 17.85
CA ILE A 226 0.37 9.10 17.71
C ILE A 226 0.55 7.77 16.96
N HIS A 227 1.27 7.79 15.85
CA HIS A 227 1.60 6.58 15.08
C HIS A 227 2.28 5.53 15.95
N GLN A 228 3.34 5.91 16.68
CA GLN A 228 4.08 5.00 17.57
C GLN A 228 3.24 4.50 18.75
N MET A 229 2.35 5.33 19.29
CA MET A 229 1.42 4.90 20.34
C MET A 229 0.46 3.84 19.82
N CYS A 230 -0.15 4.07 18.65
CA CYS A 230 -1.05 3.10 18.03
C CYS A 230 -0.31 1.81 17.68
N GLU A 231 0.87 1.90 17.08
CA GLU A 231 1.71 0.75 16.70
C GLU A 231 2.05 -0.14 17.91
N ARG A 232 2.47 0.46 19.02
CA ARG A 232 2.79 -0.30 20.25
C ARG A 232 1.55 -0.94 20.88
N ALA A 233 0.42 -0.23 20.90
CA ALA A 233 -0.81 -0.76 21.45
C ALA A 233 -1.37 -1.91 20.59
N ILE A 234 -1.32 -1.79 19.26
CA ILE A 234 -1.69 -2.85 18.32
C ILE A 234 -0.77 -4.06 18.50
N ALA A 235 0.55 -3.86 18.57
CA ALA A 235 1.50 -4.95 18.79
C ALA A 235 1.23 -5.69 20.11
N SER A 236 1.00 -4.96 21.20
CA SER A 236 0.66 -5.56 22.50
C SER A 236 -0.64 -6.36 22.46
N ALA A 237 -1.65 -5.90 21.71
CA ALA A 237 -2.90 -6.63 21.54
C ALA A 237 -2.75 -7.92 20.70
N LEU A 238 -1.66 -8.07 19.96
CA LEU A 238 -1.37 -9.24 19.13
C LEU A 238 -0.47 -10.27 19.84
N GLU A 239 0.08 -9.96 21.01
CA GLU A 239 0.84 -10.91 21.83
C GLU A 239 -0.02 -12.13 22.17
N GLY A 240 0.47 -13.33 21.86
CA GLY A 240 -0.25 -14.57 22.07
C GLY A 240 -1.32 -14.89 21.01
N VAL A 241 -1.59 -14.00 20.05
CA VAL A 241 -2.48 -14.28 18.91
C VAL A 241 -1.72 -15.16 17.91
N SER A 242 -1.71 -16.46 18.20
CA SER A 242 -0.97 -17.49 17.46
C SER A 242 -1.87 -18.66 17.12
N GLY A 243 -1.66 -19.27 15.96
CA GLY A 243 -2.50 -20.38 15.49
C GLY A 243 -2.41 -20.57 13.99
N SER A 244 -3.43 -21.22 13.41
CA SER A 244 -3.51 -21.37 11.97
C SER A 244 -4.94 -21.29 11.48
N VAL A 245 -5.12 -20.80 10.25
CA VAL A 245 -6.41 -20.77 9.55
C VAL A 245 -6.25 -21.45 8.20
N SER A 246 -7.16 -22.37 7.89
CA SER A 246 -7.19 -23.08 6.62
C SER A 246 -8.32 -22.56 5.74
N TYR A 247 -8.04 -22.40 4.46
CA TYR A 247 -8.97 -21.89 3.47
C TYR A 247 -9.06 -22.81 2.26
N ILE A 248 -10.23 -22.82 1.64
CA ILE A 248 -10.41 -23.26 0.25
C ILE A 248 -10.60 -21.98 -0.56
N VAL A 249 -9.64 -21.65 -1.42
CA VAL A 249 -9.64 -20.46 -2.26
C VAL A 249 -10.17 -20.81 -3.64
N ASP A 250 -11.30 -20.22 -4.02
CA ASP A 250 -11.90 -20.31 -5.35
C ASP A 250 -12.41 -18.92 -5.81
N HIS A 251 -13.10 -18.81 -6.96
CA HIS A 251 -13.61 -17.51 -7.46
C HIS A 251 -14.71 -16.87 -6.64
N THR A 252 -15.37 -17.64 -5.76
CA THR A 252 -16.51 -17.19 -4.98
C THR A 252 -16.09 -16.73 -3.59
N ARG A 253 -15.07 -17.37 -3.01
CA ARG A 253 -14.64 -17.11 -1.64
C ARG A 253 -13.22 -17.61 -1.37
N PHE A 254 -12.65 -17.06 -0.32
CA PHE A 254 -11.66 -17.73 0.52
C PHE A 254 -12.22 -17.78 1.96
N LEU A 255 -13.49 -18.17 2.12
CA LEU A 255 -14.22 -18.31 3.38
C LEU A 255 -14.64 -19.76 3.61
#